data_AF-A0A931HF43-F1
#
_entry.id   AF-A0A931HF43-F1
#
_cell.length_a   1.000
_cell.length_b   1.000
_cell.length_c   1.000
_cell.angle_alpha   90.00
_cell.angle_beta   90.00
_cell.angle_gamma   90.00
#
_symmetry.space_group_name_H-M   'P 1'
#
loop_
_entity.id
_entity.type
_entity.pdbx_description
1 polymer ?
#
loop_
_entity_poly.entity_id
_entity_poly.type
_entity_poly.pdbx_seq_one_letter_code
_entity_poly.pdbx_strand_id
1 'polypeptide(L)'
;MNQTSAATDPNTRDWMTVVGTIRKGMPVIDAEGKCIGHVACVENEEIMFDDGDGHDFVAISQVDGVGETGVLLSGRGDATFGMPAAG
;
A
#
# COMPACT_ATOMS: atom_id res chain seq x y z
N MET A 1 11.59 12.45 -27.23
CA MET A 1 11.46 12.40 -25.75
C MET A 1 10.48 11.28 -25.45
N ASN A 2 11.00 10.07 -25.20
CA ASN A 2 10.19 8.87 -25.05
C ASN A 2 9.53 8.88 -23.69
N GLN A 3 8.24 9.21 -23.63
CA GLN A 3 7.40 8.84 -22.50
C GLN A 3 7.09 7.35 -22.65
N THR A 4 7.92 6.51 -22.02
CA THR A 4 7.58 5.11 -21.79
C THR A 4 6.39 5.14 -20.85
N SER A 5 5.19 4.92 -21.39
CA SER A 5 4.00 4.59 -20.63
C SER A 5 4.39 3.54 -19.61
N ALA A 6 4.26 3.84 -18.33
CA ALA A 6 4.34 2.86 -17.26
C ALA A 6 3.17 1.89 -17.46
N ALA A 7 3.37 0.92 -18.34
CA ALA A 7 2.53 -0.25 -18.40
C ALA A 7 2.68 -0.93 -17.05
N THR A 8 1.57 -1.12 -16.35
CA THR A 8 1.50 -1.98 -15.18
C THR A 8 1.80 -3.41 -15.65
N ASP A 9 3.07 -3.78 -15.81
CA ASP A 9 3.41 -5.18 -16.08
C ASP A 9 3.02 -6.01 -14.85
N PRO A 10 2.31 -7.14 -15.00
CA PRO A 10 1.97 -8.02 -13.88
C PRO A 10 3.21 -8.72 -13.27
N ASN A 11 4.38 -8.58 -13.91
CA ASN A 11 5.67 -9.04 -13.39
C ASN A 11 6.48 -7.91 -12.72
N THR A 12 6.00 -6.66 -12.79
CA THR A 12 6.60 -5.54 -12.08
C THR A 12 6.34 -5.73 -10.60
N ARG A 13 7.44 -5.83 -9.85
CA ARG A 13 7.46 -6.02 -8.40
C ARG A 13 7.74 -4.70 -7.69
N ASP A 14 7.75 -3.60 -8.42
CA ASP A 14 8.13 -2.27 -7.97
C ASP A 14 7.12 -1.24 -8.47
N TRP A 15 6.35 -0.68 -7.56
CA TRP A 15 5.34 0.33 -7.82
C TRP A 15 5.87 1.69 -7.37
N MET A 16 6.09 2.60 -8.31
CA MET A 16 6.43 3.98 -7.99
C MET A 16 5.15 4.73 -7.62
N THR A 17 5.09 5.21 -6.38
CA THR A 17 3.96 5.93 -5.81
C THR A 17 4.38 7.33 -5.36
N VAL A 18 3.41 8.18 -5.03
CA VAL A 18 3.67 9.56 -4.59
C VAL A 18 4.50 9.64 -3.30
N VAL A 19 4.45 8.59 -2.47
CA VAL A 19 5.17 8.47 -1.19
C VAL A 19 6.50 7.72 -1.31
N GLY A 20 6.78 7.08 -2.45
CA GLY A 20 8.01 6.33 -2.69
C GLY A 20 7.84 5.09 -3.55
N THR A 21 8.89 4.27 -3.65
CA THR A 21 8.89 3.04 -4.46
C THR A 21 8.56 1.84 -3.58
N ILE A 22 7.36 1.30 -3.73
CA ILE A 22 6.89 0.11 -3.01
C ILE A 22 7.29 -1.13 -3.78
N ARG A 23 7.72 -2.18 -3.09
CA ARG A 23 8.07 -3.46 -3.72
C ARG A 23 7.27 -4.63 -3.18
N LYS A 24 7.07 -5.64 -4.03
CA LYS A 24 6.40 -6.89 -3.66
C LYS A 24 7.20 -7.58 -2.56
N GLY A 25 6.50 -8.02 -1.52
CA GLY A 25 7.07 -8.66 -0.35
C GLY A 25 7.64 -7.68 0.68
N MET A 26 7.52 -6.36 0.48
CA MET A 26 7.88 -5.42 1.54
C MET A 26 6.93 -5.56 2.73
N PRO A 27 7.43 -5.57 3.97
CA PRO A 27 6.58 -5.54 5.14
C PRO A 27 5.91 -4.18 5.24
N VAL A 28 4.63 -4.19 5.58
CA VAL A 28 3.85 -2.99 5.85
C VAL A 28 3.71 -2.86 7.35
N ILE A 29 4.16 -1.73 7.86
CA ILE A 29 4.36 -1.45 9.26
C ILE A 29 3.37 -0.35 9.63
N ASP A 30 2.47 -0.66 10.55
CA ASP A 30 1.55 0.33 11.10
C ASP A 30 2.30 1.39 11.93
N ALA A 31 1.68 2.50 12.29
CA ALA A 31 2.31 3.55 13.10
C ALA A 31 2.71 3.09 14.51
N GLU A 32 2.14 2.00 15.00
CA GLU A 32 2.61 1.35 16.23
C GLU A 32 3.94 0.60 16.03
N GLY A 33 4.51 0.58 14.81
CA GLY A 33 5.72 -0.15 14.46
C GLY A 33 5.49 -1.65 14.26
N LYS A 34 4.22 -2.07 14.15
CA LYS A 34 3.84 -3.48 13.99
C LYS A 34 3.71 -3.84 12.52
N CYS A 35 4.36 -4.92 12.10
CA CYS A 35 4.13 -5.50 10.77
C CYS A 35 2.72 -6.10 10.72
N ILE A 36 1.89 -5.54 9.84
CA ILE A 36 0.50 -5.99 9.63
C ILE A 36 0.35 -6.94 8.45
N GLY A 37 1.32 -6.94 7.52
CA GLY A 37 1.28 -7.77 6.33
C GLY A 37 2.44 -7.50 5.38
N HIS A 38 2.45 -8.21 4.25
CA HIS A 38 3.44 -8.01 3.17
C HIS A 38 2.73 -7.60 1.89
N VAL A 39 3.32 -6.65 1.16
CA VAL A 39 2.78 -6.16 -0.12
C VAL A 39 2.70 -7.29 -1.14
N ALA A 40 1.50 -7.64 -1.58
CA ALA A 40 1.28 -8.53 -2.73
C ALA A 40 1.35 -7.77 -4.05
N CYS A 41 0.54 -6.71 -4.16
CA CYS A 41 0.42 -5.83 -5.32
C CYS A 41 -0.06 -4.44 -4.90
N VAL A 42 0.07 -3.48 -5.82
CA VAL A 42 -0.55 -2.16 -5.71
C VAL A 42 -1.51 -1.99 -6.87
N GLU A 43 -2.79 -1.74 -6.58
CA GLU A 43 -3.87 -1.53 -7.55
C GLU A 43 -4.66 -0.29 -7.15
N ASN A 44 -5.01 0.59 -8.09
CA ASN A 44 -5.78 1.82 -7.81
C ASN A 44 -5.23 2.70 -6.67
N GLU A 45 -3.91 2.75 -6.48
CA GLU A 45 -3.29 3.43 -5.33
C GLU A 45 -3.69 2.78 -3.99
N GLU A 46 -3.88 1.46 -3.97
CA GLU A 46 -4.17 0.63 -2.81
C GLU A 46 -3.19 -0.55 -2.77
N ILE A 47 -2.56 -0.74 -1.62
CA ILE A 47 -1.64 -1.85 -1.34
C ILE A 47 -2.48 -3.04 -0.89
N MET A 48 -2.40 -4.13 -1.64
CA MET A 48 -3.00 -5.40 -1.29
C MET A 48 -1.98 -6.25 -0.53
N PHE A 49 -2.43 -7.01 0.47
CA PHE A 49 -1.57 -7.93 1.21
C PHE A 49 -1.66 -9.36 0.68
N ASP A 50 -0.54 -10.08 0.70
CA ASP A 50 -0.47 -11.49 0.26
C ASP A 50 -1.02 -12.44 1.33
N ASP A 51 -0.88 -12.05 2.60
CA ASP A 51 -1.17 -12.87 3.79
C ASP A 51 -2.36 -12.33 4.62
N GLY A 52 -3.01 -11.25 4.15
CA GLY A 52 -4.18 -10.68 4.80
C GLY A 52 -5.42 -11.55 4.59
N ASP A 53 -6.32 -11.58 5.56
CA ASP A 53 -7.60 -12.31 5.52
C ASP A 53 -8.57 -11.66 4.49
N GLY A 54 -8.17 -11.62 3.21
CA GLY A 54 -8.93 -11.16 2.03
C GLY A 54 -9.44 -9.71 2.04
N HIS A 55 -9.34 -8.98 3.16
CA HIS A 55 -10.03 -7.70 3.40
C HIS A 55 -9.10 -6.59 3.91
N ASP A 56 -7.84 -6.89 4.25
CA ASP A 56 -6.88 -5.86 4.61
C ASP A 56 -6.16 -5.38 3.35
N PHE A 57 -6.45 -4.15 2.97
CA PHE A 57 -5.72 -3.36 1.99
C PHE A 57 -5.45 -1.99 2.61
N VAL A 58 -4.46 -1.28 2.09
CA VAL A 58 -4.10 0.03 2.59
C VAL A 58 -3.95 1.02 1.45
N ALA A 59 -4.68 2.12 1.50
CA ALA A 59 -4.54 3.16 0.52
C ALA A 59 -3.14 3.80 0.62
N ILE A 60 -2.54 4.13 -0.52
CA ILE A 60 -1.26 4.85 -0.60
C ILE A 60 -1.33 6.20 0.14
N SER A 61 -2.52 6.82 0.21
CA SER A 61 -2.77 8.03 1.01
C SER A 61 -2.52 7.85 2.51
N GLN A 62 -2.60 6.61 3.02
CA GLN A 62 -2.30 6.27 4.40
C GLN A 62 -0.84 5.90 4.62
N VAL A 63 -0.02 5.84 3.58
CA VAL A 63 1.41 5.57 3.70
C VAL A 63 2.10 6.87 4.10
N ASP A 64 2.79 6.86 5.23
CA ASP A 64 3.60 7.98 5.71
C ASP A 64 4.86 8.14 4.87
N GLY A 65 5.47 7.01 4.53
CA GLY A 65 6.67 6.95 3.73
C GLY A 65 7.06 5.52 3.42
N VAL A 66 7.80 5.37 2.32
CA VAL A 66 8.36 4.08 1.91
C VAL A 66 9.86 4.10 2.15
N GLY A 67 10.33 3.25 3.07
CA GLY A 67 11.74 3.13 3.43
C GLY A 67 12.37 1.84 2.91
N GLU A 68 13.66 1.67 3.19
CA GLU A 68 14.40 0.45 2.83
C GLU A 68 13.96 -0.77 3.66
N THR A 69 13.40 -0.52 4.85
CA THR A 69 12.93 -1.52 5.80
C THR A 69 11.48 -1.96 5.59
N GLY A 70 10.68 -1.19 4.84
CA GLY A 70 9.25 -1.46 4.69
C GLY A 70 8.43 -0.22 4.32
N VAL A 71 7.14 -0.43 4.16
CA VAL A 71 6.15 0.64 3.98
C VAL A 71 5.65 1.06 5.36
N LEU A 72 5.82 2.33 5.72
CA LEU A 72 5.33 2.88 6.98
C LEU A 72 3.96 3.51 6.76
N LEU A 73 2.99 3.15 7.58
CA LEU A 73 1.68 3.79 7.56
C LEU A 73 1.65 4.99 8.49
N SER A 74 1.03 6.07 8.03
CA SER A 74 0.65 7.18 8.89
C SER A 74 -0.44 6.65 9.81
N GLY A 75 -0.25 6.81 11.12
CA GLY A 75 -1.12 6.21 12.13
C GLY A 75 -2.57 6.49 11.81
N ARG A 76 -3.37 5.41 11.71
CA ARG A 76 -4.76 5.41 11.24
C ARG A 76 -5.51 6.65 11.75
N GLY A 77 -5.48 7.71 10.97
CA GLY A 77 -6.44 8.79 11.04
C GLY A 77 -7.65 8.32 10.26
N ASP A 78 -8.45 7.44 10.86
CA ASP A 78 -9.84 7.21 10.47
C ASP A 78 -10.07 7.07 8.96
N ALA A 79 -9.61 5.97 8.34
CA ALA A 79 -10.15 5.59 7.02
C ALA A 79 -11.55 5.00 7.21
N THR A 80 -12.50 5.83 7.64
CA THR A 80 -13.92 5.66 7.30
C THR A 80 -14.05 5.96 5.81
N PHE A 81 -13.57 5.06 4.95
CA PHE A 81 -14.02 5.04 3.57
C PHE A 81 -15.35 4.26 3.53
N GLY A 82 -16.43 5.00 3.83
CA GLY A 82 -17.79 4.73 3.39
C GLY A 82 -18.36 3.33 3.68
N MET A 83 -18.88 3.12 4.88
CA MET A 83 -20.19 2.48 4.99
C MET A 83 -21.09 3.36 5.87
N PRO A 84 -22.24 3.85 5.38
CA PRO A 84 -23.23 4.45 6.27
C PRO A 84 -23.75 3.32 7.18
N ALA A 85 -23.41 3.36 8.46
CA ALA A 85 -24.19 2.62 9.45
C ALA A 85 -25.56 3.30 9.54
N ALA A 86 -26.53 2.75 8.81
CA ALA A 86 -27.93 3.13 8.97
C ALA A 86 -28.38 2.74 10.38
N GLY A 87 -28.82 3.74 11.15
CA GLY A 87 -29.45 3.59 12.46
C GLY A 87 -30.51 4.66 12.63
#